data_AF-A0A355ICT0-F1
#
_entry.id   AF-A0A355ICT0-F1
#
_cell.length_a   1.000
_cell.length_b   1.000
_cell.length_c   1.000
_cell.angle_alpha   90.00
_cell.angle_beta   90.00
_cell.angle_gamma   90.00
#
_symmetry.space_group_name_H-M   'P 1'
#
loop_
_entity.id
_entity.type
_entity.pdbx_description
1 polymer ?
#
loop_
_entity_poly.entity_id
_entity_poly.type
_entity_poly.pdbx_seq_one_letter_code
_entity_poly.pdbx_strand_id
1 'polypeptide(L)'
;MKKAIKNNVYWVGKVDWELQRFHGEELSTHKGSTYNSYLIKEEKTVLVDTVWLPFAKEFVENLKSEIDLKQIDYIVVNHGEVDHSGALAELMQYIPDTPIYCTANAVKSLKGQYHQNWNFRVVKTGDRLDLGNGKELIFVEMTMLHWPDSMAAFMTGDNILFSNDAFGQHYASDALFNDLVDQCEL
;
A
#
# COMPACT_ATOMS: atom_id res chain seq x y z
N MET A 1 -11.67 -11.00 5.13
CA MET A 1 -10.29 -10.62 5.48
C MET A 1 -10.16 -9.12 5.75
N LYS A 2 -11.00 -8.31 5.09
CA LYS A 2 -11.12 -6.87 5.34
C LYS A 2 -11.38 -6.55 6.81
N LYS A 3 -10.58 -5.67 7.40
CA LYS A 3 -10.75 -5.16 8.76
C LYS A 3 -10.90 -3.64 8.71
N ALA A 4 -11.85 -3.08 9.45
CA ALA A 4 -12.04 -1.63 9.49
C ALA A 4 -10.92 -0.96 10.29
N ILE A 5 -10.34 0.12 9.76
CA ILE A 5 -9.36 0.97 10.46
C ILE A 5 -10.10 2.16 11.06
N LYS A 6 -10.72 2.97 10.21
CA LYS A 6 -11.48 4.16 10.61
C LYS A 6 -12.44 4.53 9.48
N ASN A 7 -13.71 4.76 9.81
CA ASN A 7 -14.74 5.16 8.87
C ASN A 7 -14.75 4.26 7.61
N ASN A 8 -14.49 4.82 6.44
CA ASN A 8 -14.51 4.12 5.16
C ASN A 8 -13.11 3.60 4.71
N VAL A 9 -12.16 3.53 5.64
CA VAL A 9 -10.81 3.00 5.39
C VAL A 9 -10.70 1.61 5.99
N TYR A 10 -10.32 0.66 5.15
CA TYR A 10 -10.23 -0.74 5.52
C TYR A 10 -8.84 -1.29 5.22
N TRP A 11 -8.29 -2.06 6.14
CA TRP A 11 -7.12 -2.87 5.90
C TRP A 11 -7.50 -4.12 5.10
N VAL A 12 -6.76 -4.37 4.01
CA VAL A 12 -6.90 -5.51 3.10
C VAL A 12 -5.54 -6.19 2.84
N GLY A 13 -4.57 -5.97 3.73
CA GLY A 13 -3.21 -6.47 3.62
C GLY A 13 -3.04 -7.95 3.96
N LYS A 14 -1.80 -8.32 4.29
CA LYS A 14 -1.38 -9.69 4.62
C LYS A 14 -0.54 -9.70 5.90
N VAL A 15 -0.80 -10.67 6.77
CA VAL A 15 0.08 -11.01 7.90
C VAL A 15 0.95 -12.19 7.48
N ASP A 16 2.26 -12.07 7.69
CA ASP A 16 3.24 -13.11 7.41
C ASP A 16 3.98 -13.50 8.70
N TRP A 17 3.48 -14.57 9.33
CA TRP A 17 4.07 -15.14 10.54
C TRP A 17 5.36 -15.92 10.28
N GLU A 18 5.60 -16.31 9.02
CA GLU A 18 6.69 -17.22 8.66
C GLU A 18 7.94 -16.47 8.18
N LEU A 19 7.85 -15.16 7.94
CA LEU A 19 9.00 -14.35 7.56
C LEU A 19 10.09 -14.39 8.63
N GLN A 20 11.27 -14.89 8.25
CA GLN A 20 12.45 -14.94 9.11
C GLN A 20 13.59 -14.02 8.64
N ARG A 21 13.59 -13.66 7.36
CA ARG A 21 14.68 -12.92 6.71
C ARG A 21 14.11 -11.94 5.68
N PHE A 22 14.74 -10.78 5.58
CA PHE A 22 14.37 -9.71 4.67
C PHE A 22 15.63 -9.14 4.01
N HIS A 23 15.49 -8.57 2.80
CA HIS A 23 16.62 -8.13 1.96
C HIS A 23 17.72 -9.20 1.76
N GLY A 24 17.30 -10.44 1.50
CA GLY A 24 18.20 -11.59 1.44
C GLY A 24 18.49 -12.10 2.85
N GLU A 25 19.73 -11.94 3.32
CA GLU A 25 20.18 -12.42 4.64
C GLU A 25 20.53 -11.26 5.59
N GLU A 26 20.40 -10.02 5.13
CA GLU A 26 20.92 -8.83 5.82
C GLU A 26 20.07 -8.42 7.03
N LEU A 27 18.76 -8.73 7.01
CA LEU A 27 17.84 -8.41 8.09
C LEU A 27 17.11 -9.66 8.57
N SER A 28 17.31 -10.03 9.84
CA SER A 28 16.55 -11.11 10.47
C SER A 28 15.28 -10.57 11.12
N THR A 29 14.15 -11.22 10.85
CA THR A 29 12.84 -10.91 11.46
C THR A 29 12.43 -12.04 12.40
N HIS A 30 12.51 -11.82 13.71
CA HIS A 30 12.19 -12.88 14.68
C HIS A 30 10.70 -13.00 15.00
N LYS A 31 9.88 -12.12 14.42
CA LYS A 31 8.45 -12.00 14.72
C LYS A 31 7.59 -11.85 13.48
N GLY A 32 8.05 -12.37 12.34
CA GLY A 32 7.34 -12.18 11.08
C GLY A 32 7.25 -10.71 10.65
N SER A 33 6.29 -10.42 9.77
CA SER A 33 5.97 -9.07 9.31
C SER A 33 4.50 -8.97 8.88
N THR A 34 4.09 -7.78 8.46
CA THR A 34 2.82 -7.52 7.79
C THR A 34 3.06 -6.67 6.56
N TYR A 35 2.28 -6.89 5.50
CA TYR A 35 2.26 -6.06 4.30
C TYR A 35 0.91 -5.35 4.26
N ASN A 36 0.91 -4.07 4.60
CA ASN A 36 -0.32 -3.32 4.84
C ASN A 36 -0.79 -2.62 3.57
N SER A 37 -1.91 -3.09 3.03
CA SER A 37 -2.64 -2.44 1.95
C SER A 37 -4.00 -1.95 2.46
N TYR A 38 -4.45 -0.81 1.95
CA TYR A 38 -5.66 -0.15 2.42
C TYR A 38 -6.63 0.11 1.28
N LEU A 39 -7.92 -0.17 1.51
CA LEU A 39 -9.01 0.16 0.62
C LEU A 39 -9.83 1.31 1.22
N ILE A 40 -9.81 2.46 0.54
CA ILE A 40 -10.60 3.64 0.88
C ILE A 40 -11.87 3.64 0.03
N LYS A 41 -13.04 3.77 0.65
CA LYS A 41 -14.34 3.71 -0.03
C LYS A 41 -15.16 4.99 0.20
N GLU A 42 -14.78 6.07 -0.47
CA GLU A 42 -15.57 7.31 -0.50
C GLU A 42 -16.43 7.36 -1.78
N GLU A 43 -16.69 8.52 -2.39
CA GLU A 43 -17.29 8.56 -3.73
C GLU A 43 -16.36 7.92 -4.77
N LYS A 44 -15.05 7.98 -4.50
CA LYS A 44 -14.00 7.27 -5.20
C LYS A 44 -13.44 6.15 -4.36
N THR A 45 -13.21 5.00 -5.00
CA THR A 45 -12.56 3.85 -4.38
C THR A 45 -11.07 3.88 -4.70
N VAL A 46 -10.24 3.86 -3.67
CA VAL A 46 -8.78 3.93 -3.80
C VAL A 46 -8.15 2.74 -3.10
N LEU A 47 -7.27 2.04 -3.80
CA LEU A 47 -6.36 1.06 -3.20
C LEU A 47 -5.01 1.74 -2.93
N VAL A 48 -4.52 1.69 -1.69
CA VAL A 48 -3.21 2.20 -1.29
C VAL A 48 -2.27 1.03 -1.05
N ASP A 49 -1.22 0.97 -1.87
CA ASP A 49 -0.22 -0.09 -1.94
C ASP A 49 -0.84 -1.49 -2.13
N THR A 50 0.02 -2.51 -2.27
CA THR A 50 -0.38 -3.90 -2.35
C THR A 50 0.38 -4.74 -1.32
N VAL A 51 0.83 -5.94 -1.66
CA VAL A 51 1.59 -6.81 -0.76
C VAL A 51 2.75 -7.46 -1.49
N TRP A 52 3.55 -8.21 -0.74
CA TRP A 52 4.72 -8.89 -1.25
C TRP A 52 4.39 -9.92 -2.34
N LEU A 53 5.23 -9.97 -3.36
CA LEU A 53 5.05 -10.79 -4.57
C LEU A 53 4.66 -12.26 -4.29
N PRO A 54 5.23 -12.98 -3.31
CA PRO A 54 4.80 -14.35 -3.00
C PRO A 54 3.31 -14.48 -2.66
N PHE A 55 2.70 -13.41 -2.13
CA PHE A 55 1.28 -13.35 -1.76
C PHE A 55 0.40 -12.71 -2.83
N ALA A 56 0.94 -12.40 -4.02
CA ALA A 56 0.23 -11.63 -5.04
C ALA A 56 -1.14 -12.21 -5.44
N LYS A 57 -1.17 -13.51 -5.74
CA LYS A 57 -2.41 -14.21 -6.13
C LYS A 57 -3.41 -14.27 -4.99
N GLU A 58 -2.92 -14.59 -3.78
CA GLU A 58 -3.76 -14.65 -2.59
C GLU A 58 -4.40 -13.28 -2.32
N PHE A 59 -3.62 -12.21 -2.36
CA PHE A 59 -4.09 -10.85 -2.18
C PHE A 59 -5.18 -10.46 -3.18
N VAL A 60 -4.97 -10.75 -4.47
CA VAL A 60 -5.96 -10.42 -5.51
C VAL A 60 -7.25 -11.22 -5.33
N GLU A 61 -7.18 -12.51 -4.99
CA GLU A 61 -8.37 -13.32 -4.70
C GLU A 61 -9.11 -12.82 -3.45
N ASN A 62 -8.37 -12.45 -2.40
CA ASN A 62 -8.97 -11.83 -1.21
C ASN A 62 -9.64 -10.51 -1.56
N LEU A 63 -9.00 -9.66 -2.35
CA LEU A 63 -9.56 -8.37 -2.76
C LEU A 63 -10.85 -8.54 -3.59
N LYS A 64 -10.89 -9.49 -4.53
CA LYS A 64 -12.11 -9.86 -5.28
C LYS A 64 -13.27 -10.28 -4.39
N SER A 65 -12.99 -10.91 -3.25
CA SER A 65 -14.02 -11.28 -2.27
C SER A 65 -14.59 -10.08 -1.51
N GLU A 66 -13.86 -8.96 -1.47
CA GLU A 66 -14.21 -7.77 -0.68
C GLU A 66 -14.81 -6.65 -1.55
N ILE A 67 -14.50 -6.60 -2.85
CA ILE A 67 -15.00 -5.63 -3.82
C ILE A 67 -14.90 -6.16 -5.26
N ASP A 68 -15.79 -5.70 -6.15
CA ASP A 68 -15.56 -5.81 -7.60
C ASP A 68 -14.37 -4.93 -7.99
N LEU A 69 -13.29 -5.54 -8.48
CA LEU A 69 -12.05 -4.83 -8.82
C LEU A 69 -12.30 -3.65 -9.78
N LYS A 70 -13.31 -3.73 -10.65
CA LYS A 70 -13.64 -2.65 -11.60
C LYS A 70 -14.19 -1.39 -10.91
N GLN A 71 -14.55 -1.46 -9.63
CA GLN A 71 -14.96 -0.30 -8.84
C GLN A 71 -13.76 0.49 -8.30
N ILE A 72 -12.53 -0.04 -8.38
CA ILE A 72 -11.33 0.69 -7.96
C ILE A 72 -11.04 1.79 -8.98
N ASP A 73 -11.32 3.04 -8.60
CA ASP A 73 -11.06 4.22 -9.43
C ASP A 73 -9.56 4.49 -9.55
N TYR A 74 -8.83 4.39 -8.43
CA TYR A 74 -7.43 4.79 -8.32
C TYR A 74 -6.60 3.76 -7.54
N ILE A 75 -5.34 3.59 -7.95
CA ILE A 75 -4.33 2.90 -7.15
C ILE A 75 -3.27 3.93 -6.76
N VAL A 76 -2.90 3.98 -5.48
CA VAL A 76 -1.77 4.77 -4.98
C VAL A 76 -0.63 3.81 -4.68
N VAL A 77 0.55 4.08 -5.24
CA VAL A 77 1.77 3.33 -4.92
C VAL A 77 2.75 4.29 -4.27
N ASN A 78 2.85 4.19 -2.95
CA ASN A 78 3.72 5.03 -2.14
C ASN A 78 5.19 4.66 -2.33
N HIS A 79 5.47 3.37 -2.54
CA HIS A 79 6.82 2.85 -2.67
C HIS A 79 6.84 1.64 -3.60
N GLY A 80 7.79 1.61 -4.53
CA GLY A 80 7.87 0.60 -5.58
C GLY A 80 8.64 -0.65 -5.21
N GLU A 81 9.10 -0.85 -3.96
CA GLU A 81 9.73 -2.12 -3.56
C GLU A 81 8.73 -3.29 -3.61
N VAL A 82 9.24 -4.50 -3.82
CA VAL A 82 8.45 -5.68 -4.18
C VAL A 82 7.57 -6.20 -3.04
N ASP A 83 7.86 -5.85 -1.81
CA ASP A 83 7.08 -6.17 -0.61
C ASP A 83 5.81 -5.34 -0.47
N HIS A 84 5.74 -4.18 -1.13
CA HIS A 84 4.55 -3.33 -1.19
C HIS A 84 3.88 -3.35 -2.56
N SER A 85 4.66 -3.43 -3.64
CA SER A 85 4.16 -3.37 -5.02
C SER A 85 4.04 -4.74 -5.70
N GLY A 86 4.48 -5.82 -5.04
CA GLY A 86 4.62 -7.14 -5.66
C GLY A 86 3.35 -7.72 -6.25
N ALA A 87 2.19 -7.41 -5.67
CA ALA A 87 0.91 -7.88 -6.19
C ALA A 87 0.32 -7.01 -7.31
N LEU A 88 0.94 -5.85 -7.61
CA LEU A 88 0.45 -4.92 -8.61
C LEU A 88 0.38 -5.56 -10.02
N ALA A 89 1.38 -6.33 -10.40
CA ALA A 89 1.38 -7.01 -11.71
C ALA A 89 0.27 -8.06 -11.85
N GLU A 90 -0.11 -8.74 -10.77
CA GLU A 90 -1.26 -9.65 -10.76
C GLU A 90 -2.57 -8.86 -10.83
N LEU A 91 -2.71 -7.80 -10.03
CA LEU A 91 -3.92 -6.97 -9.99
C LEU A 91 -4.21 -6.30 -11.35
N MET A 92 -3.19 -5.75 -12.00
CA MET A 92 -3.33 -5.01 -13.25
C MET A 92 -3.69 -5.91 -14.46
N GLN A 93 -3.66 -7.23 -14.33
CA GLN A 93 -4.24 -8.13 -15.36
C GLN A 93 -5.76 -8.02 -15.43
N TYR A 94 -6.41 -7.61 -14.33
CA TYR A 94 -7.87 -7.50 -14.23
C TYR A 94 -8.37 -6.08 -14.50
N ILE A 95 -7.56 -5.08 -14.16
CA ILE A 95 -7.89 -3.65 -14.27
C ILE A 95 -6.75 -2.83 -14.94
N PRO A 96 -6.35 -3.17 -16.18
CA PRO A 96 -5.12 -2.64 -16.80
C PRO A 96 -5.10 -1.12 -17.03
N ASP A 97 -6.29 -0.50 -17.12
CA ASP A 97 -6.43 0.92 -17.41
C ASP A 97 -6.55 1.79 -16.15
N THR A 98 -6.70 1.19 -14.96
CA THR A 98 -6.84 1.91 -13.69
C THR A 98 -5.61 2.79 -13.47
N PRO A 99 -5.78 4.10 -13.25
CA PRO A 99 -4.66 5.02 -13.05
C PRO A 99 -3.91 4.73 -11.75
N ILE A 100 -2.58 4.77 -11.83
CA ILE A 100 -1.67 4.57 -10.71
C ILE A 100 -1.03 5.91 -10.33
N TYR A 101 -1.31 6.42 -9.15
CA TYR A 101 -0.73 7.65 -8.59
C TYR A 101 0.54 7.33 -7.82
N CYS A 102 1.67 7.88 -8.27
CA CYS A 102 2.98 7.62 -7.68
C CYS A 102 3.99 8.73 -8.05
N THR A 103 5.19 8.71 -7.44
CA THR A 103 6.22 9.71 -7.76
C THR A 103 6.83 9.49 -9.15
N ALA A 104 7.54 10.50 -9.66
CA ALA A 104 8.28 10.37 -10.93
C ALA A 104 9.37 9.27 -10.86
N ASN A 105 9.94 9.04 -9.68
CA ASN A 105 10.92 7.97 -9.47
C ASN A 105 10.23 6.60 -9.32
N ALA A 106 9.01 6.53 -8.79
CA ALA A 106 8.22 5.30 -8.74
C ALA A 106 7.90 4.79 -10.14
N VAL A 107 7.64 5.68 -11.10
CA VAL A 107 7.49 5.28 -12.51
C VAL A 107 8.73 4.54 -13.02
N LYS A 108 9.94 4.95 -12.60
CA LYS A 108 11.19 4.30 -13.01
C LYS A 108 11.36 2.96 -12.30
N SER A 109 11.14 2.88 -10.99
CA SER A 109 11.29 1.63 -10.22
C SER A 109 10.28 0.58 -10.67
N LEU A 110 9.00 0.95 -10.81
CA LEU A 110 7.93 0.05 -11.25
C LEU A 110 8.15 -0.46 -12.69
N LYS A 111 8.57 0.41 -13.62
CA LYS A 111 8.97 -0.02 -14.98
C LYS A 111 10.19 -0.92 -14.96
N GLY A 112 11.16 -0.63 -14.09
CA GLY A 112 12.38 -1.41 -13.94
C GLY A 112 12.11 -2.83 -13.43
N GLN A 113 11.17 -2.98 -12.49
CA GLN A 113 10.83 -4.28 -11.90
C GLN A 113 9.84 -5.09 -12.73
N TYR A 114 8.78 -4.46 -13.21
CA TYR A 114 7.64 -5.16 -13.82
C TYR A 114 7.61 -5.10 -15.34
N HIS A 115 8.41 -4.22 -15.95
CA HIS A 115 8.47 -4.03 -17.40
C HIS A 115 7.12 -3.68 -18.04
N GLN A 116 6.23 -3.03 -17.29
CA GLN A 116 4.91 -2.60 -17.74
C GLN A 116 4.84 -1.08 -17.93
N ASN A 117 4.01 -0.64 -18.87
CA ASN A 117 3.73 0.77 -19.12
C ASN A 117 2.27 1.10 -18.81
N TRP A 118 1.88 0.96 -17.55
CA TRP A 118 0.54 1.29 -17.06
C TRP A 118 0.24 2.79 -17.12
N ASN A 119 -1.01 3.15 -16.82
CA ASN A 119 -1.53 4.52 -16.75
C ASN A 119 -1.00 5.27 -15.51
N PHE A 120 0.30 5.58 -15.48
CA PHE A 120 0.93 6.30 -14.38
C PHE A 120 0.52 7.78 -14.33
N ARG A 121 0.18 8.26 -13.15
CA ARG A 121 -0.13 9.65 -12.80
C ARG A 121 0.90 10.13 -11.79
N VAL A 122 1.87 10.92 -12.28
CA VAL A 122 2.93 11.46 -11.45
C VAL A 122 2.37 12.51 -10.50
N VAL A 123 2.66 12.36 -9.22
CA VAL A 123 2.34 13.34 -8.17
C VAL A 123 3.61 13.90 -7.52
N LYS A 124 3.49 15.10 -6.96
CA LYS A 124 4.52 15.81 -6.19
C LYS A 124 3.97 16.20 -4.81
N THR A 125 4.87 16.64 -3.95
CA THR A 125 4.48 17.18 -2.65
C THR A 125 3.45 18.31 -2.78
N GLY A 126 2.32 18.15 -2.09
CA GLY A 126 1.21 19.11 -2.08
C GLY A 126 0.16 18.88 -3.17
N ASP A 127 0.40 17.98 -4.12
CA ASP A 127 -0.63 17.56 -5.08
C ASP A 127 -1.77 16.85 -4.35
N ARG A 128 -2.98 16.98 -4.91
CA ARG A 128 -4.23 16.55 -4.29
C ARG A 128 -5.02 15.63 -5.20
N LEU A 129 -5.62 14.59 -4.62
CA LEU A 129 -6.56 13.68 -5.27
C LEU A 129 -7.87 13.68 -4.48
N ASP A 130 -8.92 14.23 -5.09
CA ASP A 130 -10.26 14.26 -4.51
C ASP A 130 -10.83 12.83 -4.40
N LEU A 131 -11.36 12.50 -3.22
CA LEU A 131 -12.00 11.22 -2.93
C LEU A 131 -13.54 11.36 -2.94
N GLY A 132 -14.05 12.59 -3.04
CA GLY A 132 -15.44 12.94 -2.77
C GLY A 132 -15.75 13.05 -1.28
N ASN A 133 -17.00 13.34 -0.93
CA ASN A 133 -17.44 13.57 0.45
C ASN A 133 -16.62 14.64 1.21
N GLY A 134 -16.01 15.59 0.48
CA GLY A 134 -15.14 16.62 1.05
C GLY A 134 -13.79 16.10 1.60
N LYS A 135 -13.37 14.88 1.21
CA LYS A 135 -12.09 14.30 1.57
C LYS A 135 -11.17 14.19 0.37
N GLU A 136 -9.87 14.26 0.62
CA GLU A 136 -8.84 14.18 -0.42
C GLU A 136 -7.59 13.47 0.13
N LEU A 137 -6.78 12.94 -0.78
CA LEU A 137 -5.39 12.57 -0.49
C LEU A 137 -4.48 13.74 -0.86
N ILE A 138 -3.55 14.07 0.04
CA ILE A 138 -2.46 15.01 -0.19
C ILE A 138 -1.16 14.20 -0.23
N PHE A 139 -0.43 14.28 -1.33
CA PHE A 139 0.82 13.53 -1.50
C PHE A 139 2.02 14.29 -0.93
N VAL A 140 2.98 13.56 -0.36
CA VAL A 140 4.23 14.11 0.19
C VAL A 140 5.39 13.23 -0.25
N GLU A 141 6.30 13.76 -1.06
CA GLU A 141 7.50 13.03 -1.47
C GLU A 141 8.43 12.83 -0.27
N MET A 142 8.87 11.60 -0.06
CA MET A 142 9.76 11.17 1.02
C MET A 142 11.04 10.55 0.43
N THR A 143 11.63 11.26 -0.54
CA THR A 143 12.79 10.78 -1.30
C THR A 143 13.93 10.34 -0.38
N MET A 144 14.43 9.12 -0.59
CA MET A 144 15.44 8.45 0.25
C MET A 144 14.97 8.08 1.66
N LEU A 145 13.65 7.99 1.88
CA LEU A 145 13.04 7.42 3.08
C LEU A 145 12.16 6.20 2.70
N HIS A 146 12.74 5.08 2.26
CA HIS A 146 14.19 4.82 2.15
C HIS A 146 14.70 4.66 0.71
N TRP A 147 13.82 4.67 -0.30
CA TRP A 147 14.20 4.67 -1.72
C TRP A 147 13.95 6.02 -2.40
N PRO A 148 14.52 6.26 -3.59
CA PRO A 148 14.27 7.49 -4.35
C PRO A 148 12.80 7.71 -4.73
N ASP A 149 11.96 6.67 -4.68
CA ASP A 149 10.57 6.71 -5.10
C ASP A 149 9.54 6.90 -3.98
N SER A 150 9.97 6.77 -2.72
CA SER A 150 9.12 6.77 -1.54
C SER A 150 8.33 8.08 -1.40
N MET A 151 7.05 7.95 -1.08
CA MET A 151 6.15 9.04 -0.72
C MET A 151 5.15 8.59 0.34
N ALA A 152 4.44 9.54 0.94
CA ALA A 152 3.27 9.28 1.77
C ALA A 152 2.03 9.91 1.16
N ALA A 153 0.87 9.39 1.54
CA ALA A 153 -0.43 10.01 1.25
C ALA A 153 -1.15 10.35 2.55
N PHE A 154 -1.54 11.61 2.73
CA PHE A 154 -2.33 12.06 3.86
C PHE A 154 -3.80 12.20 3.46
N MET A 155 -4.70 11.51 4.15
CA MET A 155 -6.14 11.61 3.95
C MET A 155 -6.76 12.66 4.87
N THR A 156 -7.36 13.69 4.27
CA THR A 156 -8.06 14.74 5.01
C THR A 156 -9.39 14.23 5.60
N GLY A 157 -9.90 14.96 6.60
CA GLY A 157 -11.12 14.58 7.33
C GLY A 157 -10.87 13.47 8.35
N ASP A 158 -10.43 12.30 7.89
CA ASP A 158 -10.12 11.17 8.76
C ASP A 158 -8.74 11.28 9.42
N ASN A 159 -7.88 12.18 8.93
CA ASN A 159 -6.54 12.48 9.45
C ASN A 159 -5.67 11.22 9.56
N ILE A 160 -5.56 10.49 8.44
CA ILE A 160 -4.74 9.28 8.35
C ILE A 160 -3.54 9.58 7.47
N LEU A 161 -2.34 9.27 7.95
CA LEU A 161 -1.12 9.30 7.14
C LEU A 161 -0.78 7.86 6.73
N PHE A 162 -0.86 7.57 5.43
CA PHE A 162 -0.34 6.34 4.84
C PHE A 162 1.15 6.54 4.58
N SER A 163 1.98 6.17 5.56
CA SER A 163 3.42 6.47 5.61
C SER A 163 4.33 5.42 4.97
N ASN A 164 3.75 4.33 4.45
CA ASN A 164 4.49 3.19 3.91
C ASN A 164 5.53 2.68 4.95
N ASP A 165 6.81 2.52 4.62
CA ASP A 165 7.82 2.00 5.56
C ASP A 165 8.09 2.93 6.75
N ALA A 166 7.91 4.24 6.59
CA ALA A 166 8.17 5.18 7.66
C ALA A 166 7.22 4.91 8.84
N PHE A 167 7.79 4.80 10.04
CA PHE A 167 7.11 4.47 11.30
C PHE A 167 6.58 3.02 11.38
N GLY A 168 6.91 2.16 10.40
CA GLY A 168 6.59 0.73 10.45
C GLY A 168 7.60 -0.10 11.24
N GLN A 169 7.27 -1.37 11.43
CA GLN A 169 8.17 -2.38 12.00
C GLN A 169 7.82 -3.78 11.48
N HIS A 170 8.81 -4.68 11.45
CA HIS A 170 8.56 -6.10 11.19
C HIS A 170 8.05 -6.79 12.46
N TYR A 171 6.72 -6.84 12.60
CA TYR A 171 6.04 -7.50 13.70
C TYR A 171 4.68 -8.03 13.25
N ALA A 172 4.59 -9.34 13.06
CA ALA A 172 3.33 -9.99 12.72
C ALA A 172 2.38 -9.98 13.92
N SER A 173 1.15 -9.52 13.67
CA SER A 173 0.06 -9.53 14.63
C SER A 173 -1.28 -9.56 13.90
N ASP A 174 -2.28 -10.19 14.51
CA ASP A 174 -3.68 -10.08 14.07
C ASP A 174 -4.34 -8.77 14.52
N ALA A 175 -3.78 -8.11 15.54
CA ALA A 175 -4.22 -6.81 16.01
C ALA A 175 -3.60 -5.69 15.16
N LEU A 176 -4.42 -4.69 14.80
CA LEU A 176 -4.02 -3.66 13.82
C LEU A 176 -3.44 -2.39 14.45
N PHE A 177 -3.67 -2.18 15.74
CA PHE A 177 -3.23 -0.98 16.43
C PHE A 177 -2.11 -1.33 17.41
N ASN A 178 -1.16 -0.41 17.54
CA ASN A 178 0.01 -0.62 18.38
C ASN A 178 -0.36 -0.74 19.86
N ASP A 179 -1.44 -0.13 20.33
CA ASP A 179 -1.94 -0.27 21.71
C ASP A 179 -2.63 -1.62 22.00
N LEU A 180 -2.79 -2.48 20.98
CA LEU A 180 -3.40 -3.81 21.08
C LEU A 180 -2.38 -4.96 21.01
N VAL A 181 -1.08 -4.65 20.93
CA VAL A 181 0.00 -5.63 20.92
C VAL A 181 0.88 -5.50 22.16
N ASP A 182 1.82 -6.43 22.34
CA ASP A 182 2.75 -6.39 23.46
C ASP A 182 3.56 -5.07 23.46
N GLN A 183 3.33 -4.24 24.48
CA GLN A 183 3.98 -2.94 24.64
C GLN A 183 5.47 -3.08 25.01
N CYS A 184 5.92 -4.24 25.47
CA CYS A 184 7.34 -4.48 25.74
C CYS A 184 8.16 -4.70 24.46
N GLU A 185 7.48 -4.84 23.32
CA GLU A 185 8.06 -5.21 22.03
C GLU A 185 7.96 -4.09 20.98
N LEU A 186 7.44 -2.93 21.39
CA LEU A 186 7.35 -1.69 20.61
C LEU A 186 8.52 -0.74 20.91
#